data_AF-A0A953UYW8-F1
#
_entry.id   AF-A0A953UYW8-F1
#
_cell.length_a   1.000
_cell.length_b   1.000
_cell.length_c   1.000
_cell.angle_alpha   90.00
_cell.angle_beta   90.00
_cell.angle_gamma   90.00
#
_symmetry.space_group_name_H-M   'P 1'
#
loop_
_entity.id
_entity.type
_entity.pdbx_description
1 polymer ?
#
loop_
_entity_poly.entity_id
_entity_poly.type
_entity_poly.pdbx_seq_one_letter_code
_entity_poly.pdbx_strand_id
1 'polypeptide(L)'
;MTEHESVRAMLALAAAGALEPKEQRRVDQHARECDLCRKDLETWAAYAQSLRKLPQPAAPEGMAQRTQALILQHRAETTSRRRNELFLGALAMFGWGAGWAFWTLVRAIVGGNLNVFGANLLNGLTWSLMSMVVAGITAATAASMLGKGKEARRFL
;
A
#
# COMPACT_ATOMS: atom_id res chain seq x y z
N MET A 1 -28.08 -17.25 -22.44
CA MET A 1 -27.27 -16.19 -23.07
C MET A 1 -25.90 -16.77 -23.37
N THR A 2 -25.46 -16.68 -24.61
CA THR A 2 -24.12 -17.13 -25.00
C THR A 2 -23.07 -16.10 -24.57
N GLU A 3 -21.81 -16.50 -24.34
CA GLU A 3 -20.74 -15.54 -23.99
C GLU A 3 -20.65 -14.40 -25.02
N HIS A 4 -20.84 -14.74 -26.30
CA HIS A 4 -20.85 -13.79 -27.41
C HIS A 4 -21.90 -12.67 -27.24
N GLU A 5 -23.13 -12.99 -26.83
CA GLU A 5 -24.17 -11.98 -26.57
C GLU A 5 -23.80 -11.08 -25.39
N SER A 6 -23.21 -11.65 -24.34
CA SER A 6 -22.78 -10.88 -23.17
C SER A 6 -21.67 -9.88 -23.51
N VAL A 7 -20.70 -10.30 -24.32
CA VAL A 7 -19.59 -9.44 -24.78
C VAL A 7 -20.12 -8.37 -25.72
N ARG A 8 -21.04 -8.73 -26.63
CA ARG A 8 -21.66 -7.79 -27.58
C ARG A 8 -22.36 -6.63 -26.87
N ALA A 9 -23.05 -6.90 -25.75
CA ALA A 9 -23.69 -5.88 -24.94
C ALA A 9 -22.68 -4.90 -24.28
N MET A 10 -21.44 -5.34 -24.03
CA MET A 10 -20.40 -4.54 -23.39
C MET A 10 -19.50 -3.77 -24.36
N LEU A 11 -19.55 -4.03 -25.67
CA LEU A 11 -18.62 -3.43 -26.64
C LEU A 11 -18.69 -1.89 -26.67
N ALA A 12 -19.88 -1.31 -26.58
CA ALA A 12 -20.06 0.14 -26.55
C ALA A 12 -19.44 0.77 -25.27
N LEU A 13 -19.60 0.11 -24.13
CA LEU A 13 -19.01 0.52 -22.84
C LEU A 13 -17.48 0.38 -22.86
N ALA A 14 -16.98 -0.70 -23.47
CA ALA A 14 -15.56 -0.93 -23.69
C ALA A 14 -14.93 0.19 -24.54
N ALA A 15 -15.57 0.52 -25.67
CA ALA A 15 -15.12 1.59 -26.55
C ALA A 15 -15.15 2.97 -25.89
N ALA A 16 -16.12 3.22 -25.00
CA ALA A 16 -16.18 4.44 -24.20
C ALA A 16 -15.09 4.50 -23.11
N GLY A 17 -14.48 3.37 -22.74
CA GLY A 17 -13.56 3.24 -21.62
C GLY A 17 -14.26 3.26 -20.26
N ALA A 18 -15.52 2.85 -20.21
CA ALA A 18 -16.39 2.89 -19.03
C ALA A 18 -16.51 1.54 -18.30
N LEU A 19 -15.85 0.49 -18.79
CA LEU A 19 -15.82 -0.83 -18.15
C LEU A 19 -14.81 -0.90 -17.01
N GLU A 20 -15.07 -1.79 -16.06
CA GLU A 20 -14.07 -2.13 -15.05
C GLU A 20 -12.86 -2.84 -15.67
N PRO A 21 -11.66 -2.76 -15.07
CA PRO A 21 -10.45 -3.37 -15.63
C PRO A 21 -10.51 -4.89 -15.83
N LYS A 22 -11.40 -5.60 -15.13
CA LYS A 22 -11.62 -7.04 -15.32
C LYS A 22 -12.50 -7.32 -16.54
N GLU A 23 -13.57 -6.54 -16.70
CA GLU A 23 -14.51 -6.69 -17.80
C GLU A 23 -13.88 -6.25 -19.12
N GLN A 24 -13.11 -5.16 -19.10
CA GLN A 24 -12.33 -4.71 -20.27
C GLN A 24 -11.42 -5.83 -20.77
N ARG A 25 -10.69 -6.50 -19.85
CA ARG A 25 -9.83 -7.64 -20.21
C ARG A 25 -10.62 -8.79 -20.82
N ARG A 26 -11.83 -9.06 -20.33
CA ARG A 26 -12.70 -10.12 -20.88
C ARG A 26 -13.15 -9.81 -22.31
N VAL A 27 -13.55 -8.56 -22.56
CA VAL A 27 -13.91 -8.07 -23.90
C VAL A 27 -12.71 -8.12 -24.84
N ASP A 28 -11.55 -7.65 -24.39
CA ASP A 28 -10.32 -7.63 -25.19
C ASP A 28 -9.86 -9.06 -25.54
N GLN A 29 -9.99 -10.01 -24.62
CA GLN A 29 -9.67 -11.42 -24.87
C GLN A 29 -10.60 -12.01 -25.93
N HIS A 30 -11.91 -11.85 -25.76
CA HIS A 30 -12.90 -12.34 -26.73
C HIS A 30 -12.74 -11.71 -28.11
N ALA A 31 -12.42 -10.41 -28.18
CA ALA A 31 -12.19 -9.71 -29.44
C ALA A 31 -10.93 -10.19 -30.19
N ARG A 32 -9.99 -10.87 -29.52
CA ARG A 32 -8.85 -11.51 -30.20
C ARG A 32 -9.25 -12.80 -30.92
N GLU A 33 -10.25 -13.50 -30.38
CA GLU A 33 -10.71 -14.80 -30.88
C GLU A 33 -11.89 -14.67 -31.86
N CYS A 34 -12.67 -13.58 -31.77
CA CYS A 34 -13.84 -13.34 -32.60
C CYS A 34 -13.71 -12.10 -33.49
N ASP A 35 -13.51 -12.30 -34.79
CA ASP A 35 -13.38 -11.22 -35.77
C ASP A 35 -14.61 -10.30 -35.85
N LEU A 36 -15.81 -10.83 -35.62
CA LEU A 36 -17.05 -10.04 -35.63
C LEU A 36 -17.06 -9.03 -34.47
N CYS A 37 -16.77 -9.50 -33.25
CA CYS A 37 -16.70 -8.63 -32.08
C CYS A 37 -15.57 -7.60 -32.19
N ARG A 38 -14.45 -7.95 -32.83
CA ARG A 38 -13.36 -7.01 -33.11
C ARG A 38 -13.81 -5.86 -34.01
N LYS A 39 -14.47 -6.17 -35.14
CA LYS A 39 -14.99 -5.16 -36.08
C LYS A 39 -16.05 -4.26 -35.43
N ASP A 40 -16.94 -4.84 -34.65
CA ASP A 40 -17.95 -4.07 -33.91
C ASP A 40 -17.27 -3.12 -32.91
N LEU A 41 -16.27 -3.59 -32.17
CA LEU A 41 -15.50 -2.78 -31.22
C LEU A 41 -14.76 -1.63 -31.90
N GLU A 42 -14.11 -1.87 -33.04
CA GLU A 42 -13.45 -0.83 -33.85
C GLU A 42 -14.45 0.24 -34.31
N THR A 43 -15.64 -0.19 -34.74
CA THR A 43 -16.73 0.71 -35.15
C THR A 43 -17.19 1.60 -33.99
N TRP A 44 -17.41 1.00 -32.82
CA TRP A 44 -17.76 1.75 -31.61
C TRP A 44 -16.63 2.68 -31.15
N ALA A 45 -15.37 2.26 -31.25
CA ALA A 45 -14.22 3.09 -30.91
C ALA A 45 -14.11 4.32 -31.81
N ALA A 46 -14.41 4.18 -33.11
CA ALA A 46 -14.46 5.30 -34.06
C ALA A 46 -15.54 6.32 -33.67
N TYR A 47 -16.74 5.85 -33.29
CA TYR A 47 -17.80 6.72 -32.78
C TYR A 47 -17.42 7.41 -31.45
N ALA A 48 -16.85 6.67 -30.51
CA ALA A 48 -16.39 7.25 -29.24
C ALA A 48 -15.33 8.34 -29.48
N GLN A 49 -14.43 8.13 -30.44
CA GLN A 49 -13.40 9.10 -30.81
C GLN A 49 -13.99 10.34 -31.49
N SER A 50 -14.98 10.19 -32.36
CA SER A 50 -15.65 11.33 -32.99
C SER A 50 -16.42 12.17 -31.97
N LEU A 51 -17.11 11.52 -31.03
CA LEU A 51 -17.81 12.20 -29.92
C LEU A 51 -16.84 12.99 -29.03
N ARG A 52 -15.64 12.46 -28.76
CA ARG A 52 -14.61 13.17 -27.97
C ARG A 52 -14.07 14.44 -28.65
N LYS A 53 -14.20 14.54 -29.99
CA LYS A 53 -13.80 15.72 -30.77
C LYS A 53 -14.85 16.83 -30.74
N LEU A 54 -16.07 16.56 -30.25
CA LEU A 54 -17.08 17.59 -30.09
C LEU A 54 -16.60 18.64 -29.09
N PRO A 55 -16.97 19.92 -29.28
CA PRO A 55 -16.62 20.98 -28.35
C PRO A 55 -17.19 20.64 -26.98
N GLN A 56 -16.30 20.40 -26.02
CA GLN A 56 -16.68 20.17 -24.63
C GLN A 56 -17.00 21.54 -23.98
N PRO A 57 -18.00 21.60 -23.09
CA PRO A 57 -18.27 22.82 -22.35
C PRO A 57 -17.03 23.23 -21.57
N ALA A 58 -16.72 24.53 -21.57
CA ALA A 58 -15.60 25.05 -20.81
C ALA A 58 -15.79 24.72 -19.32
N ALA A 59 -14.79 24.11 -18.70
CA ALA A 59 -14.81 23.87 -17.27
C ALA A 59 -14.87 25.21 -16.51
N PRO A 60 -15.57 25.29 -15.37
CA PRO A 60 -15.62 26.50 -14.57
C PRO A 60 -14.22 26.98 -14.17
N GLU A 61 -14.03 28.30 -14.18
CA GLU A 61 -12.76 28.92 -13.79
C GLU A 61 -12.36 28.48 -12.37
N GLY A 62 -11.07 28.14 -12.20
CA GLY A 62 -10.53 27.69 -10.92
C GLY A 62 -10.84 26.23 -10.54
N MET A 63 -11.69 25.50 -11.25
CA MET A 63 -11.93 24.07 -10.96
C MET A 63 -10.65 23.24 -11.10
N ALA A 64 -9.91 23.43 -12.19
CA ALA A 64 -8.64 22.73 -12.41
C ALA A 64 -7.61 23.05 -11.32
N GLN A 65 -7.53 24.30 -10.87
CA GLN A 65 -6.63 24.73 -9.80
C GLN A 65 -7.00 24.10 -8.46
N ARG A 66 -8.30 24.06 -8.12
CA ARG A 66 -8.79 23.40 -6.90
C ARG A 66 -8.50 21.90 -6.93
N THR A 67 -8.76 21.23 -8.05
CA THR A 67 -8.48 19.79 -8.20
C THR A 67 -6.99 19.51 -8.11
N GLN A 68 -6.14 20.33 -8.73
CA GLN A 68 -4.69 20.20 -8.61
C GLN A 68 -4.22 20.40 -7.17
N ALA A 69 -4.73 21.43 -6.47
CA ALA A 69 -4.41 21.65 -5.07
C ALA A 69 -4.80 20.46 -4.18
N LEU A 70 -6.00 19.90 -4.39
CA LEU A 70 -6.47 18.71 -3.67
C LEU A 70 -5.59 17.48 -3.95
N ILE A 71 -5.20 17.25 -5.21
CA ILE A 71 -4.31 16.13 -5.58
C ILE A 71 -2.93 16.29 -4.93
N LEU A 72 -2.37 17.50 -4.95
CA LEU A 72 -1.07 17.79 -4.33
C LEU A 72 -1.13 17.60 -2.81
N GLN A 73 -2.22 18.06 -2.17
CA GLN A 73 -2.44 17.86 -0.74
C GLN A 73 -2.52 16.37 -0.40
N HIS A 74 -3.29 15.58 -1.15
CA HIS A 74 -3.37 14.13 -0.96
C HIS A 74 -2.01 13.42 -1.17
N ARG A 75 -1.21 13.86 -2.14
CA ARG A 75 0.15 13.31 -2.36
C ARG A 75 1.10 13.67 -1.22
N ALA A 76 0.99 14.88 -0.66
CA ALA A 76 1.79 15.32 0.48
C ALA A 76 1.44 14.52 1.75
N GLU A 77 0.14 14.28 2.00
CA GLU A 77 -0.33 13.50 3.14
C GLU A 77 0.12 12.02 3.08
N THR A 78 0.14 11.43 1.89
CA THR A 78 0.55 10.01 1.74
C THR A 78 2.06 9.82 1.90
N THR A 79 2.87 10.79 1.50
CA THR A 79 4.34 10.70 1.58
C THR A 79 4.84 11.03 2.99
N SER A 80 4.22 12.00 3.67
CA SER A 80 4.57 12.38 5.04
C SER A 80 4.29 11.26 6.05
N ARG A 81 3.15 10.55 5.91
CA ARG A 81 2.79 9.44 6.81
C ARG A 81 3.82 8.32 6.86
N ARG A 82 4.31 7.86 5.69
CA ARG A 82 5.32 6.78 5.63
C ARG A 82 6.64 7.17 6.28
N ARG A 83 7.07 8.42 6.11
CA ARG A 83 8.31 8.92 6.72
C ARG A 83 8.18 9.00 8.22
N ASN A 84 7.05 9.51 8.72
CA ASN A 84 6.78 9.63 10.15
C ASN A 84 6.74 8.25 10.83
N GLU A 85 6.13 7.25 10.18
CA GLU A 85 6.12 5.87 10.66
C GLU A 85 7.53 5.26 10.75
N LEU A 86 8.38 5.48 9.74
CA LEU A 86 9.77 5.02 9.77
C LEU A 86 10.59 5.70 10.88
N PHE A 87 10.41 7.01 11.07
CA PHE A 87 11.08 7.74 12.14
C PHE A 87 10.68 7.24 13.53
N LEU A 88 9.39 6.99 13.76
CA LEU A 88 8.90 6.44 15.03
C LEU A 88 9.45 5.03 15.29
N GLY A 89 9.47 4.17 14.27
CA GLY A 89 10.07 2.84 14.37
C GLY A 89 11.57 2.89 14.68
N ALA A 90 12.32 3.76 14.00
CA ALA A 90 13.75 3.95 14.23
C ALA A 90 14.04 4.49 15.64
N LEU A 91 13.28 5.47 16.12
CA LEU A 91 13.43 6.02 17.47
C LEU A 91 13.12 4.99 18.55
N ALA A 92 12.07 4.17 18.38
CA ALA A 92 11.74 3.10 19.32
C ALA A 92 12.88 2.05 19.39
N MET A 93 13.42 1.64 18.24
CA MET A 93 14.52 0.70 18.18
C MET A 93 15.82 1.26 18.77
N PHE A 94 16.10 2.55 18.54
CA PHE A 94 17.26 3.25 19.11
C PHE A 94 17.16 3.39 20.63
N GLY A 95 16.01 3.83 21.15
CA GLY A 95 15.77 3.93 22.59
C GLY A 95 15.92 2.59 23.30
N TRP A 96 15.44 1.51 22.67
CA TRP A 96 15.64 0.15 23.16
C TRP A 96 17.12 -0.24 23.22
N GLY A 97 17.87 -0.03 22.13
CA GLY A 97 19.30 -0.33 22.07
C GLY A 97 20.12 0.46 23.09
N ALA A 98 19.80 1.75 23.26
CA ALA A 98 20.44 2.61 24.24
C ALA A 98 20.16 2.16 25.69
N GLY A 99 18.93 1.76 26.01
CA GLY A 99 18.58 1.21 27.32
C GLY A 99 19.33 -0.08 27.64
N TRP A 100 19.46 -0.96 26.63
CA TRP A 100 20.23 -2.20 26.74
C TRP A 100 21.72 -1.93 26.97
N ALA A 101 22.32 -1.04 26.16
CA ALA A 101 23.71 -0.64 26.29
C ALA A 101 23.99 0.05 27.64
N PHE A 102 23.07 0.88 28.12
CA PHE A 102 23.19 1.53 29.42
C PHE A 102 23.12 0.50 30.56
N TRP A 103 22.20 -0.46 30.48
CA TRP A 103 22.09 -1.51 31.49
C TRP A 103 23.33 -2.41 31.55
N THR A 104 23.88 -2.81 30.41
CA THR A 104 25.12 -3.61 30.37
C THR A 104 26.32 -2.83 30.91
N LEU A 105 26.41 -1.52 30.62
CA LEU A 105 27.44 -0.65 31.13
C LEU A 105 27.36 -0.50 32.67
N VAL A 106 26.16 -0.23 33.21
CA VAL A 106 25.94 -0.16 34.67
C VAL A 106 26.27 -1.49 35.34
N ARG A 107 25.87 -2.61 34.73
CA ARG A 107 26.18 -3.96 35.24
C ARG A 107 27.69 -4.22 35.26
N ALA A 108 28.43 -3.77 34.25
CA ALA A 108 29.88 -3.93 34.17
C ALA A 108 30.60 -3.11 35.25
N ILE A 109 30.13 -1.89 35.52
CA ILE A 109 30.74 -0.99 36.52
C ILE A 109 30.41 -1.42 37.96
N VAL A 110 29.13 -1.73 38.24
CA VAL A 110 28.68 -2.10 39.60
C VAL A 110 29.05 -3.54 39.95
N GLY A 111 29.18 -4.42 38.96
CA GLY A 111 29.51 -5.84 39.15
C GLY A 111 30.97 -6.12 39.53
N GLY A 112 31.88 -5.16 39.34
CA GLY A 112 33.25 -5.17 39.87
C GLY A 112 34.15 -6.38 39.56
N ASN A 113 33.73 -7.34 38.75
CA ASN A 113 34.42 -8.62 38.65
C ASN A 113 34.25 -9.27 37.26
N LEU A 114 35.38 -9.71 36.68
CA LEU A 114 35.50 -10.44 35.40
C LEU A 114 34.84 -11.83 35.40
N ASN A 115 34.07 -12.17 36.44
CA ASN A 115 33.38 -13.45 36.62
C ASN A 115 32.06 -13.57 35.81
N VAL A 116 31.76 -12.59 34.96
CA VAL A 116 30.57 -12.60 34.08
C VAL A 116 30.61 -13.78 33.09
N PHE A 117 31.78 -14.33 32.75
CA PHE A 117 31.91 -15.38 31.75
C PHE A 117 31.81 -16.84 32.24
N GLY A 118 31.82 -17.11 33.55
CA GLY A 118 32.08 -18.48 34.05
C GLY A 118 30.86 -19.34 34.42
N ALA A 119 29.88 -18.80 35.15
CA ALA A 119 28.80 -19.61 35.74
C ALA A 119 27.40 -18.96 35.69
N ASN A 120 27.32 -17.63 35.71
CA ASN A 120 26.05 -16.91 35.58
C ASN A 120 25.67 -16.57 34.13
N LEU A 121 26.47 -17.01 33.16
CA LEU A 121 26.23 -16.75 31.75
C LEU A 121 24.89 -17.33 31.31
N LEU A 122 24.57 -18.57 31.69
CA LEU A 122 23.30 -19.23 31.36
C LEU A 122 22.09 -18.49 31.94
N ASN A 123 22.16 -18.00 33.18
CA ASN A 123 21.06 -17.24 33.80
C ASN A 123 20.93 -15.82 33.23
N GLY A 124 22.05 -15.20 32.86
CA GLY A 124 22.04 -13.92 32.14
C GLY A 124 21.54 -14.07 30.70
N LEU A 125 21.89 -15.17 30.02
CA LEU A 125 21.49 -15.46 28.65
C LEU A 125 20.01 -15.81 28.57
N THR A 126 19.47 -16.60 29.51
CA THR A 126 18.05 -16.93 29.55
C THR A 126 17.20 -15.69 29.84
N TRP A 127 17.63 -14.82 30.76
CA TRP A 127 16.92 -13.57 31.03
C TRP A 127 17.02 -12.58 29.86
N SER A 128 18.19 -12.49 29.21
CA SER A 128 18.41 -11.72 27.98
C SER A 128 17.51 -12.20 26.84
N LEU A 129 17.49 -13.51 26.57
CA LEU A 129 16.65 -14.12 25.55
C LEU A 129 15.17 -13.89 25.85
N MET A 130 14.74 -13.97 27.11
CA MET A 130 13.36 -13.68 27.47
C MET A 130 12.99 -12.21 27.21
N SER A 131 13.88 -11.27 27.54
CA SER A 131 13.68 -9.85 27.26
C SER A 131 13.64 -9.55 25.76
N MET A 132 14.45 -10.26 24.97
CA MET A 132 14.51 -10.13 23.51
C MET A 132 13.24 -10.66 22.84
N VAL A 133 12.69 -11.77 23.33
CA VAL A 133 11.42 -12.34 22.84
C VAL A 133 10.25 -11.42 23.16
N VAL A 134 10.16 -10.91 24.40
CA VAL A 134 9.06 -10.01 24.80
C VAL A 134 9.12 -8.69 24.03
N ALA A 135 10.31 -8.15 23.81
CA ALA A 135 10.50 -6.95 22.98
C ALA A 135 10.12 -7.20 21.51
N GLY A 136 10.53 -8.35 20.95
CA GLY A 136 10.16 -8.76 19.60
C GLY A 136 8.64 -8.88 19.41
N ILE A 137 7.95 -9.46 20.40
CA ILE A 137 6.48 -9.60 20.37
C ILE A 137 5.80 -8.23 20.44
N THR A 138 6.32 -7.29 21.24
CA THR A 138 5.77 -5.93 21.38
C THR A 138 5.96 -5.12 20.10
N ALA A 139 7.12 -5.23 19.45
CA ALA A 139 7.38 -4.61 18.16
C ALA A 139 6.52 -5.21 17.04
N ALA A 140 6.35 -6.54 17.03
CA ALA A 140 5.51 -7.23 16.05
C ALA A 140 4.02 -6.89 16.21
N THR A 141 3.53 -6.72 17.44
CA THR A 141 2.15 -6.30 17.70
C THR A 141 1.90 -4.85 17.30
N ALA A 142 2.84 -3.94 17.58
CA ALA A 142 2.76 -2.55 17.11
C ALA A 142 2.75 -2.48 15.57
N ALA A 143 3.62 -3.24 14.90
CA ALA A 143 3.66 -3.30 13.43
C ALA A 143 2.39 -3.93 12.82
N SER A 144 1.84 -4.96 13.47
CA SER A 144 0.60 -5.64 13.07
C SER A 144 -0.62 -4.74 13.18
N MET A 145 -0.77 -3.99 14.27
CA MET A 145 -1.88 -3.05 14.45
C MET A 145 -1.84 -1.89 13.46
N LEU A 146 -0.65 -1.40 13.11
CA LEU A 146 -0.47 -0.39 12.06
C LEU A 146 -0.69 -0.96 10.65
N GLY A 147 -0.35 -2.24 10.43
CA GLY A 147 -0.62 -2.97 9.18
C GLY A 147 -2.10 -3.18 8.90
N LYS A 148 -2.89 -3.52 9.93
CA LYS A 148 -4.34 -3.77 9.81
C LYS A 148 -5.17 -2.53 9.43
N GLY A 149 -4.66 -1.32 9.68
CA GLY A 149 -5.28 -0.08 9.19
C GLY A 149 -5.31 0.05 7.66
N LYS A 150 -4.46 -0.70 6.93
CA LYS A 150 -4.45 -0.76 5.46
C LYS A 150 -5.54 -1.66 4.88
N GLU A 151 -6.00 -2.68 5.59
CA GLU A 151 -7.06 -3.58 5.11
C GLU A 151 -8.46 -3.05 5.43
N ALA A 152 -8.67 -2.46 6.60
CA ALA A 152 -9.98 -1.93 6.99
C ALA A 152 -10.48 -0.77 6.11
N ARG A 153 -9.57 -0.02 5.46
CA ARG A 153 -9.91 1.10 4.54
C ARG A 153 -10.04 0.70 3.07
N ARG A 154 -9.84 -0.57 2.72
CA ARG A 154 -10.04 -1.07 1.35
C ARG A 154 -11.47 -1.60 1.14
N PHE A 155 -12.26 -1.70 2.21
CA PHE A 155 -13.65 -2.18 2.22
C PHE A 155 -14.69 -1.10 2.59
N LEU A 156 -14.25 0.15 2.79
CA LEU A 156 -15.09 1.35 2.97
C LEU A 156 -14.78 2.32 1.83
#